data_AF-A0A2E3JA72-F1
#
_entry.id   AF-A0A2E3JA72-F1
#
_cell.length_a   1.000
_cell.length_b   1.000
_cell.length_c   1.000
_cell.angle_alpha   90.00
_cell.angle_beta   90.00
_cell.angle_gamma   90.00
#
_symmetry.space_group_name_H-M   'P 1'
#
loop_
_entity.id
_entity.type
_entity.pdbx_description
1 polymer ?
#
loop_
_entity_poly.entity_id
_entity_poly.type
_entity_poly.pdbx_seq_one_letter_code
_entity_poly.pdbx_strand_id
1 'polypeptide(L)'
;MDLTERQKSIIEFERTAWQTGISKEKAIRQIFTISPSRYYQIRDELIDLPEAMKFDPMVIRRLQKQRKFRRAKKFGISEAKSPIS
;
A
#
# COMPACT_ATOMS: atom_id res chain seq x y z
N MET A 1 17.87 -1.58 5.68
CA MET A 1 17.97 -2.38 4.44
C MET A 1 17.28 -1.59 3.37
N ASP A 2 17.90 -1.34 2.22
CA ASP A 2 17.25 -0.53 1.19
C ASP A 2 16.03 -1.23 0.58
N LEU A 3 15.08 -0.42 0.10
CA LEU A 3 13.92 -0.92 -0.62
C LEU A 3 14.35 -1.67 -1.87
N THR A 4 13.77 -2.85 -2.07
CA THR A 4 13.92 -3.60 -3.33
C THR A 4 13.32 -2.82 -4.50
N GLU A 5 13.77 -3.09 -5.73
CA GLU A 5 13.23 -2.44 -6.93
C GLU A 5 11.72 -2.61 -7.03
N ARG A 6 11.21 -3.82 -6.75
CA ARG A 6 9.77 -4.10 -6.71
C ARG A 6 9.03 -3.18 -5.74
N GLN A 7 9.58 -2.98 -4.54
CA GLN A 7 8.96 -2.11 -3.54
C GLN A 7 8.95 -0.63 -3.98
N LYS A 8 10.05 -0.15 -4.58
CA LYS A 8 10.11 1.19 -5.17
C LYS A 8 9.08 1.36 -6.29
N SER A 9 8.97 0.39 -7.20
CA SER A 9 7.97 0.40 -8.28
C SER A 9 6.53 0.41 -7.75
N ILE A 10 6.25 -0.29 -6.64
CA ILE A 10 4.92 -0.24 -5.99
C ILE A 10 4.62 1.17 -5.48
N ILE A 11 5.59 1.83 -4.83
CA ILE A 11 5.41 3.19 -4.32
C ILE A 11 5.19 4.18 -5.48
N GLU A 12 5.96 4.06 -6.55
CA GLU A 12 5.82 4.88 -7.75
C GLU A 12 4.49 4.66 -8.47
N PHE A 13 4.02 3.40 -8.51
CA PHE A 13 2.69 3.07 -9.04
C PHE A 13 1.57 3.67 -8.18
N GLU A 14 1.69 3.67 -6.85
CA GLU A 14 0.73 4.33 -5.95
C GLU A 14 0.76 5.86 -6.08
N ARG A 15 1.92 6.46 -6.39
CA ARG A 15 2.06 7.89 -6.68
C ARG A 15 1.28 8.29 -7.92
N THR A 16 1.33 7.45 -8.95
CA THR A 16 0.75 7.72 -10.28
C THR A 16 -0.73 7.37 -10.30
N ALA A 17 -1.49 7.90 -9.33
CA ALA A 17 -2.86 7.54 -9.01
C ALA A 17 -3.88 7.70 -10.18
N TRP A 18 -3.80 6.77 -11.13
CA TRP A 18 -4.75 6.20 -12.10
C TRP A 18 -5.39 7.14 -13.14
N GLN A 19 -4.69 7.32 -14.28
CA GLN A 19 -5.18 7.95 -15.53
C GLN A 19 -5.57 6.97 -16.65
N THR A 20 -5.36 5.67 -16.48
CA THR A 20 -5.63 4.68 -17.51
C THR A 20 -7.01 4.06 -17.28
N GLY A 21 -7.88 4.03 -18.29
CA GLY A 21 -9.27 3.54 -18.24
C GLY A 21 -9.49 2.05 -17.92
N ILE A 22 -8.53 1.40 -17.24
CA ILE A 22 -8.62 0.04 -16.70
C ILE A 22 -8.69 0.09 -15.16
N SER A 23 -9.32 -0.92 -14.55
CA SER A 23 -9.37 -1.01 -13.09
C SER A 23 -7.97 -1.20 -12.49
N LYS A 24 -7.74 -0.62 -11.30
CA LYS A 24 -6.46 -0.71 -10.57
C LYS A 24 -5.99 -2.16 -10.41
N GLU A 25 -6.91 -3.10 -10.14
CA GLU A 25 -6.59 -4.52 -10.02
C GLU A 25 -6.08 -5.15 -11.32
N LYS A 26 -6.67 -4.75 -12.46
CA LYS A 26 -6.23 -5.21 -13.78
C LYS A 26 -4.84 -4.65 -14.11
N ALA A 27 -4.60 -3.39 -13.79
CA ALA A 27 -3.27 -2.77 -13.94
C ALA A 27 -2.22 -3.46 -13.06
N ILE A 28 -2.55 -3.78 -11.80
CA ILE A 28 -1.66 -4.51 -10.89
C ILE A 28 -1.27 -5.88 -11.49
N ARG A 29 -2.25 -6.62 -12.01
CA ARG A 29 -1.98 -7.92 -12.64
C ARG A 29 -1.14 -7.81 -13.91
N GLN A 30 -1.34 -6.77 -14.71
CA GLN A 30 -0.56 -6.56 -15.94
C GLN A 30 0.87 -6.10 -15.67
N ILE A 31 1.08 -5.16 -14.75
CA ILE A 31 2.38 -4.53 -14.49
C ILE A 31 3.26 -5.39 -13.58
N PHE A 32 2.69 -5.92 -12.50
CA PHE A 32 3.46 -6.64 -11.49
C PHE A 32 3.34 -8.15 -11.61
N THR A 33 2.46 -8.66 -12.48
CA THR A 33 2.23 -10.11 -12.70
C THR A 33 1.90 -10.86 -11.40
N ILE A 34 1.32 -10.17 -10.42
CA ILE A 34 0.90 -10.74 -9.13
C ILE A 34 -0.59 -10.56 -8.90
N SER A 35 -1.14 -11.36 -7.99
CA SER A 35 -2.51 -11.17 -7.54
C SER A 35 -2.67 -9.83 -6.80
N PRO A 36 -3.82 -9.15 -6.94
CA PRO A 36 -4.12 -7.92 -6.21
C PRO A 36 -3.98 -8.09 -4.68
N SER A 37 -4.34 -9.26 -4.16
CA SER A 37 -4.19 -9.58 -2.73
C SER A 37 -2.72 -9.53 -2.28
N ARG A 38 -1.80 -10.13 -3.05
CA ARG A 38 -0.37 -10.10 -2.73
C ARG A 38 0.22 -8.69 -2.89
N TYR A 39 -0.25 -7.94 -3.88
CA TYR A 39 0.13 -6.53 -4.04
C TYR A 39 -0.23 -5.71 -2.79
N TYR A 40 -1.45 -5.85 -2.27
CA TYR A 40 -1.88 -5.11 -1.09
C TYR A 40 -1.15 -5.55 0.19
N GLN A 41 -0.74 -6.82 0.32
CA GLN A 41 0.12 -7.27 1.41
C GLN A 41 1.48 -6.56 1.39
N ILE A 42 2.18 -6.59 0.24
CA ILE A 42 3.50 -5.94 0.09
C ILE A 42 3.38 -4.44 0.33
N ARG A 43 2.33 -3.81 -0.19
CA ARG A 43 2.07 -2.39 0.06
C ARG A 43 1.84 -2.12 1.54
N ASP A 44 1.09 -2.96 2.24
CA ASP A 44 0.80 -2.76 3.66
C ASP A 44 2.07 -2.98 4.52
N GLU A 45 2.98 -3.88 4.13
CA GLU A 45 4.32 -4.03 4.72
C GLU A 45 5.19 -2.80 4.48
N LEU A 46 5.17 -2.25 3.25
CA LEU A 46 5.94 -1.05 2.88
C LEU A 46 5.59 0.16 3.73
N ILE A 47 4.33 0.29 4.13
CA ILE A 47 3.86 1.39 4.96
C ILE A 47 4.52 1.41 6.35
N ASP A 48 4.96 0.25 6.83
CA ASP A 48 5.58 0.07 8.14
C ASP A 48 7.12 0.18 8.07
N LEU A 49 7.71 0.26 6.86
CA LEU A 49 9.15 0.38 6.65
C LEU A 49 9.62 1.85 6.68
N PRO A 50 10.66 2.20 7.47
CA PRO A 50 11.19 3.55 7.50
C PRO A 50 11.86 3.96 6.17
N GLU A 51 12.38 3.00 5.41
CA GLU A 51 12.99 3.25 4.11
C GLU A 51 11.97 3.70 3.05
N ALA A 52 10.74 3.19 3.13
CA ALA A 52 9.66 3.65 2.26
C ALA A 52 9.28 5.10 2.54
N MET A 53 9.30 5.52 3.81
CA MET A 53 9.07 6.90 4.21
C MET A 53 10.18 7.83 3.71
N LYS A 54 11.43 7.35 3.63
CA LYS A 54 12.56 8.11 3.05
C LYS A 54 12.44 8.26 1.54
N PHE A 55 11.87 7.26 0.86
CA PHE A 55 11.72 7.26 -0.60
C PHE A 55 10.58 8.20 -1.07
N ASP A 56 9.36 8.01 -0.55
CA ASP A 56 8.24 8.92 -0.83
C ASP A 56 7.34 9.12 0.42
N PRO A 57 7.62 10.14 1.24
CA PRO A 57 6.86 10.36 2.46
C PRO A 57 5.39 10.74 2.20
N MET A 58 5.04 11.30 1.03
CA MET A 58 3.68 11.72 0.75
C MET A 58 2.77 10.53 0.47
N VAL A 59 3.23 9.62 -0.39
CA VAL A 59 2.49 8.39 -0.70
C VAL A 59 2.33 7.54 0.55
N ILE A 60 3.40 7.36 1.33
CA ILE A 60 3.35 6.55 2.55
C ILE A 60 2.40 7.14 3.58
N ARG A 61 2.44 8.45 3.85
CA ARG A 61 1.48 9.10 4.77
C ARG A 61 0.03 8.95 4.31
N ARG A 62 -0.23 9.08 3.00
CA ARG A 62 -1.58 8.87 2.43
C ARG A 62 -2.05 7.44 2.66
N LEU A 63 -1.20 6.46 2.40
CA LEU A 63 -1.48 5.04 2.60
C LEU A 63 -1.70 4.69 4.08
N GLN A 64 -0.91 5.27 5.00
CA GLN A 64 -1.12 5.13 6.45
C GLN A 64 -2.50 5.63 6.85
N LYS A 65 -2.92 6.80 6.36
CA LYS A 65 -4.25 7.36 6.65
C LYS A 65 -5.37 6.46 6.10
N GLN A 66 -5.22 5.92 4.89
CA GLN A 66 -6.17 4.96 4.32
C GLN A 66 -6.24 3.65 5.10
N ARG A 67 -5.12 3.14 5.62
CA ARG A 67 -5.11 1.94 6.49
C ARG A 67 -5.86 2.20 7.80
N LYS A 68 -5.64 3.36 8.42
CA LYS A 68 -6.35 3.78 9.63
C LYS A 68 -7.87 3.88 9.38
N PHE A 69 -8.29 4.48 8.26
CA PHE A 69 -9.70 4.59 7.89
C PHE A 69 -10.34 3.21 7.62
N ARG A 70 -9.64 2.32 6.91
CA ARG A 70 -10.11 0.95 6.65
C ARG A 70 -10.26 0.13 7.93
N ARG A 71 -9.30 0.23 8.86
CA ARG A 71 -9.40 -0.40 10.18
C ARG A 71 -10.62 0.14 10.93
N ALA A 72 -10.80 1.45 11.00
CA ALA A 72 -11.94 2.06 11.68
C ALA A 72 -13.29 1.56 11.14
N LYS A 73 -13.42 1.41 9.81
CA LYS A 73 -14.63 0.88 9.18
C LYS A 73 -14.88 -0.61 9.46
N LYS A 74 -13.82 -1.42 9.57
CA LYS A 74 -13.94 -2.86 9.85
C LYS A 74 -14.32 -3.16 11.30
N PHE A 75 -13.95 -2.29 12.24
CA PHE A 75 -14.12 -2.54 13.67
C PHE A 75 -15.32 -1.85 14.31
N GLY A 76 -16.09 -1.01 13.60
CA GLY A 76 -17.29 -0.41 14.19
C GLY A 76 -17.02 0.23 15.56
N ILE A 77 -16.20 1.30 15.55
CA ILE A 77 -15.86 2.20 16.69
C ILE A 77 -14.72 1.68 17.62
N SER A 78 -13.76 2.59 17.91
CA SER A 78 -12.83 2.66 19.07
C SER A 78 -11.97 1.44 19.48
N GLU A 79 -10.64 1.67 19.48
CA GLU A 79 -9.67 1.16 20.46
C GLU A 79 -9.87 -0.26 21.02
N ALA A 80 -9.43 -1.29 20.30
CA ALA A 80 -8.78 -2.48 20.87
C ALA A 80 -8.47 -3.50 19.76
N LYS A 81 -7.28 -4.08 19.84
CA LYS A 81 -6.81 -5.25 19.07
C LYS A 81 -6.69 -5.09 17.55
N SER A 82 -5.46 -5.04 17.11
CA SER A 82 -5.08 -5.75 15.89
C SER A 82 -4.01 -6.77 16.22
N PRO A 83 -4.31 -8.08 16.16
CA PRO A 83 -3.29 -9.09 16.21
C PRO A 83 -2.75 -9.25 14.79
N ILE A 84 -1.60 -8.64 14.51
CA ILE A 84 -0.62 -9.20 13.57
C ILE A 84 0.76 -8.91 14.15
N SER A 85 1.13 -9.72 15.13
CA SER A 85 2.45 -10.36 15.26
C SER A 85 2.23 -11.62 16.09
#